data_AF-A0A7J9HZH5-F1
#
_entry.id   AF-A0A7J9HZH5-F1
#
_cell.length_a   1.000
_cell.length_b   1.000
_cell.length_c   1.000
_cell.angle_alpha   90.00
_cell.angle_beta   90.00
_cell.angle_gamma   90.00
#
_symmetry.space_group_name_H-M   'P 1'
#
loop_
_entity.id
_entity.type
_entity.pdbx_description
1 polymer ?
#
loop_
_entity_poly.entity_id
_entity_poly.type
_entity_poly.pdbx_seq_one_letter_code
_entity_poly.pdbx_strand_id
1 'polypeptide(L)'
;MYGSDRAGDDAERTAFRKTEKKYKLYYENSKSTKKKKQPKQVDLSEVLDFKSISESFNQNGELPPGVVHVNCGFDRPIFGLENRPGFYFIPGALTLDEQCTWIREGLTNFPQPPNRTNHNVIYGPISNLFVAAKEGKVFVEEERSDNGLDSEPTASVSNGDSHRWKFYEEDIARSRGKTCKTVPASVLLRKLRWSTLGLQFDWSNRNYAVSLPHNKIPNALCRLAKRMAEPAMPIGEEFRPEAAIVNYFGSGDTLGGHLDDMEADWSKPIVSMSFGCKAIFLLGGKSRQDEPVAMFLRSGDVVLMAGEARECFH
;
A
#
# COMPACT_ATOMS: atom_id res chain seq x y z
N MET A 1 26.93 -20.81 -15.86
CA MET A 1 26.13 -21.97 -15.39
C MET A 1 25.11 -21.44 -14.41
N TYR A 2 23.86 -21.28 -14.86
CA TYR A 2 22.77 -20.73 -14.08
C TYR A 2 22.29 -21.77 -13.05
N GLY A 3 22.39 -21.44 -11.76
CA GLY A 3 21.67 -22.16 -10.71
C GLY A 3 20.27 -21.58 -10.60
N SER A 4 19.34 -22.06 -11.42
CA SER A 4 17.98 -21.51 -11.49
C SER A 4 16.86 -22.54 -11.30
N ASP A 5 17.05 -23.58 -10.48
CA ASP A 5 15.99 -24.57 -10.22
C ASP A 5 15.73 -24.91 -8.73
N ARG A 6 16.41 -24.25 -7.77
CA ARG A 6 16.15 -24.49 -6.33
C ARG A 6 15.29 -23.45 -5.63
N ALA A 7 15.23 -22.21 -6.13
CA ALA A 7 14.52 -21.11 -5.45
C ALA A 7 12.99 -21.28 -5.43
N GLY A 8 12.40 -21.93 -6.43
CA GLY A 8 10.95 -22.12 -6.53
C GLY A 8 10.38 -23.12 -5.53
N ASP A 9 11.10 -24.23 -5.30
CA ASP A 9 10.63 -25.34 -4.44
C ASP A 9 10.87 -25.06 -2.95
N ASP A 10 11.91 -24.29 -2.60
CA ASP A 10 12.16 -23.84 -1.22
C ASP A 10 11.23 -22.69 -0.80
N ALA A 11 10.84 -21.80 -1.72
CA ALA A 11 9.91 -20.70 -1.42
C ALA A 11 8.52 -21.21 -0.97
N GLU A 12 8.06 -22.34 -1.53
CA GLU A 12 6.81 -22.98 -1.12
C GLU A 12 6.87 -23.63 0.28
N ARG A 13 8.08 -23.84 0.82
CA ARG A 13 8.31 -24.55 2.10
C ARG A 13 8.52 -23.63 3.30
N THR A 14 8.76 -22.34 3.06
CA THR A 14 9.02 -21.38 4.14
C THR A 14 7.86 -21.27 5.11
N ALA A 15 8.15 -21.06 6.40
CA ALA A 15 7.13 -20.83 7.42
C ALA A 15 6.22 -19.65 7.02
N PHE A 16 6.83 -18.55 6.58
CA PHE A 16 6.09 -17.38 6.12
C PHE A 16 5.10 -17.70 5.00
N ARG A 17 5.53 -18.42 3.95
CA ARG A 17 4.66 -18.77 2.82
C ARG A 17 3.53 -19.72 3.21
N LYS A 18 3.79 -20.64 4.15
CA LYS A 18 2.74 -21.53 4.68
C LYS A 18 1.66 -20.72 5.40
N THR A 19 2.05 -19.73 6.19
CA THR A 19 1.11 -18.89 6.95
C THR A 19 0.38 -17.90 6.04
N GLU A 20 1.04 -17.36 5.01
CA GLU A 20 0.37 -16.60 3.95
C GLU A 20 -0.70 -17.46 3.25
N LYS A 21 -0.36 -18.71 2.86
CA LYS A 21 -1.32 -19.65 2.27
C LYS A 21 -2.44 -20.03 3.26
N LYS A 22 -2.18 -20.09 4.57
CA LYS A 22 -3.22 -20.39 5.58
C LYS A 22 -4.32 -19.32 5.59
N TYR A 23 -3.94 -18.05 5.55
CA TYR A 23 -4.86 -16.92 5.69
C TYR A 23 -5.33 -16.29 4.37
N LYS A 24 -4.81 -16.75 3.24
CA LYS A 24 -5.23 -16.29 1.91
C LYS A 24 -6.70 -16.61 1.66
N LEU A 25 -7.41 -15.66 1.06
CA LEU A 25 -8.80 -15.84 0.64
C LEU A 25 -8.88 -16.82 -0.54
N TYR A 26 -9.40 -18.01 -0.28
CA TYR A 26 -9.77 -18.98 -1.30
C TYR A 26 -11.28 -19.06 -1.45
N TYR A 27 -11.73 -19.53 -2.60
CA TYR A 27 -13.14 -19.79 -2.87
C TYR A 27 -13.38 -21.28 -3.01
N GLU A 28 -14.53 -21.76 -2.57
CA GLU A 28 -14.95 -23.14 -2.77
C GLU A 28 -15.12 -23.45 -4.26
N ASN A 29 -14.57 -24.58 -4.70
CA ASN A 29 -14.76 -25.08 -6.05
C ASN A 29 -16.16 -25.67 -6.18
N SER A 30 -17.14 -24.84 -6.59
CA SER A 30 -18.45 -25.35 -6.98
C SER A 30 -18.37 -25.98 -8.37
N LYS A 31 -18.72 -27.27 -8.47
CA LYS A 31 -18.90 -27.98 -9.76
C LYS A 31 -20.14 -27.49 -10.55
N SER A 32 -20.92 -26.55 -10.01
CA SER A 32 -22.12 -26.00 -10.65
C SER A 32 -21.87 -24.56 -11.09
N THR A 33 -21.98 -24.32 -12.40
CA THR A 33 -21.75 -23.02 -13.06
C THR A 33 -22.76 -21.91 -12.66
N LYS A 34 -23.77 -22.21 -11.83
CA LYS A 34 -24.87 -21.28 -11.51
C LYS A 34 -24.85 -20.70 -10.08
N LYS A 35 -23.97 -21.15 -9.17
CA LYS A 35 -23.88 -20.57 -7.80
C LYS A 35 -22.71 -19.59 -7.69
N LYS A 36 -22.93 -18.44 -7.04
CA LYS A 36 -21.85 -17.53 -6.64
C LYS A 36 -20.84 -18.31 -5.80
N LYS A 37 -19.55 -18.20 -6.14
CA LYS A 37 -18.47 -18.85 -5.40
C LYS A 37 -18.46 -18.31 -3.96
N GLN A 38 -18.61 -19.21 -2.99
CA GLN A 38 -18.52 -18.85 -1.57
C GLN A 38 -17.05 -18.85 -1.13
N PRO A 39 -16.62 -17.89 -0.29
CA PRO A 39 -15.32 -17.95 0.36
C PRO A 39 -15.17 -19.24 1.17
N LYS A 40 -14.00 -19.88 1.06
CA LYS A 40 -13.64 -20.99 1.94
C LYS A 40 -13.49 -20.45 3.37
N GLN A 41 -14.10 -21.11 4.34
CA GLN A 41 -13.93 -20.77 5.75
C GLN A 41 -12.48 -21.00 6.18
N VAL A 42 -11.91 -20.02 6.88
CA VAL A 42 -10.56 -20.05 7.44
C VAL A 42 -10.68 -19.88 8.95
N ASP A 43 -9.96 -20.70 9.72
CA ASP A 43 -9.86 -20.52 11.15
C ASP A 43 -8.97 -19.31 11.48
N LEU A 44 -9.53 -18.37 12.23
CA LEU A 44 -8.89 -17.11 12.62
C LEU A 44 -8.65 -17.02 14.13
N SER A 45 -8.84 -18.12 14.88
CA SER A 45 -8.68 -18.16 16.34
C SER A 45 -7.29 -17.76 16.82
N GLU A 46 -6.26 -18.03 16.01
CA GLU A 46 -4.86 -17.68 16.30
C GLU A 46 -4.47 -16.26 15.83
N VAL A 47 -5.35 -15.54 15.15
CA VAL A 47 -5.05 -14.18 14.66
C VAL A 47 -5.21 -13.19 15.81
N LEU A 48 -4.14 -12.50 16.17
CA LEU A 48 -4.16 -11.50 17.23
C LEU A 48 -5.13 -10.36 16.89
N ASP A 49 -5.92 -10.00 17.90
CA ASP A 49 -6.90 -8.93 17.80
C ASP A 49 -6.58 -7.81 18.79
N PHE A 50 -5.76 -6.85 18.34
CA PHE A 50 -5.35 -5.71 19.17
C PHE A 50 -6.51 -4.80 19.60
N LYS A 51 -7.66 -4.83 18.93
CA LYS A 51 -8.86 -4.14 19.41
C LYS A 51 -9.36 -4.79 20.70
N SER A 52 -9.55 -6.11 20.68
CA SER A 52 -10.00 -6.88 21.84
C SER A 52 -8.96 -6.86 22.97
N ILE A 53 -7.67 -6.91 22.64
CA ILE A 53 -6.57 -6.77 23.61
C ILE A 53 -6.63 -5.39 24.28
N SER A 54 -6.84 -4.32 23.51
CA SER A 54 -6.95 -2.97 24.07
C SER A 54 -8.16 -2.82 24.98
N GLU A 55 -9.30 -3.41 24.62
CA GLU A 55 -10.50 -3.42 25.46
C GLU A 55 -10.27 -4.16 26.78
N SER A 56 -9.64 -5.34 26.75
CA SER A 56 -9.29 -6.08 27.97
C SER A 56 -8.31 -5.29 28.83
N PHE A 57 -7.22 -4.81 28.24
CA PHE A 57 -6.21 -4.03 28.95
C PHE A 57 -6.79 -2.80 29.66
N ASN A 58 -7.70 -2.07 29.00
CA ASN A 58 -8.37 -0.91 29.60
C ASN A 58 -9.34 -1.29 30.73
N GLN A 59 -9.90 -2.50 30.72
CA GLN A 59 -10.85 -2.95 31.75
C GLN A 59 -10.16 -3.51 32.99
N ASN A 60 -9.12 -4.33 32.81
CA ASN A 60 -8.51 -5.10 33.90
C ASN A 60 -6.97 -5.19 33.84
N GLY A 61 -6.33 -4.55 32.86
CA GLY A 61 -4.88 -4.58 32.70
C GLY A 61 -4.31 -5.89 32.13
N GLU A 62 -5.17 -6.82 31.69
CA GLU A 62 -4.72 -8.11 31.16
C GLU A 62 -4.19 -8.01 29.72
N LEU A 63 -3.13 -8.77 29.45
CA LEU A 63 -2.53 -8.92 28.13
C LEU A 63 -2.34 -10.41 27.82
N PRO A 64 -2.54 -10.84 26.56
CA PRO A 64 -2.22 -12.20 26.18
C PRO A 64 -0.70 -12.46 26.21
N PRO A 65 -0.26 -13.73 26.33
CA PRO A 65 1.16 -14.07 26.35
C PRO A 65 1.92 -13.52 25.14
N GLY A 66 3.11 -12.94 25.40
CA GLY A 66 3.98 -12.38 24.36
C GLY A 66 3.60 -10.98 23.87
N VAL A 67 2.46 -10.42 24.31
CA VAL A 67 2.09 -9.02 24.04
C VAL A 67 2.45 -8.16 25.23
N VAL A 68 3.12 -7.04 24.97
CA VAL A 68 3.54 -6.07 26.00
C VAL A 68 2.88 -4.72 25.78
N HIS A 69 2.54 -4.03 26.86
CA HIS A 69 2.13 -2.63 26.80
C HIS A 69 3.37 -1.72 26.80
N VAL A 70 3.41 -0.74 25.91
CA VAL A 70 4.50 0.23 25.79
C VAL A 70 4.11 1.53 26.45
N ASN A 71 4.72 1.82 27.59
CA ASN A 71 4.47 3.06 28.33
C ASN A 71 5.40 4.18 27.84
N CYS A 72 4.88 5.05 26.97
CA CYS A 72 5.63 6.19 26.42
C CYS A 72 4.86 7.52 26.48
N GLY A 73 3.82 7.62 27.32
CA GLY A 73 3.02 8.84 27.47
C GLY A 73 2.16 9.20 26.25
N PHE A 74 2.00 8.27 25.31
CA PHE A 74 1.12 8.43 24.17
C PHE A 74 -0.36 8.47 24.60
N ASP A 75 -1.20 9.13 23.82
CA ASP A 75 -2.60 9.43 24.19
C ASP A 75 -3.53 8.19 24.26
N ARG A 76 -3.02 7.01 23.90
CA ARG A 76 -3.75 5.74 23.85
C ARG A 76 -2.81 4.55 24.05
N PRO A 77 -3.33 3.36 24.41
CA PRO A 77 -2.52 2.16 24.58
C PRO A 77 -1.76 1.77 23.32
N ILE A 78 -0.49 1.41 23.51
CA ILE A 78 0.39 0.89 22.46
C ILE A 78 0.86 -0.49 22.88
N PHE A 79 0.85 -1.41 21.93
CA PHE A 79 1.23 -2.79 22.18
C PHE A 79 2.44 -3.17 21.34
N GLY A 80 3.39 -3.89 21.95
CA GLY A 80 4.50 -4.53 21.28
C GLY A 80 4.42 -6.04 21.37
N LEU A 81 5.38 -6.72 20.77
CA LEU A 81 5.56 -8.17 20.86
C LEU A 81 6.93 -8.47 21.45
N GLU A 82 6.98 -9.27 22.52
CA GLU A 82 8.24 -9.59 23.24
C GLU A 82 9.30 -10.17 22.31
N ASN A 83 8.89 -11.03 21.38
CA ASN A 83 9.77 -11.70 20.44
C ASN A 83 10.02 -10.90 19.14
N ARG A 84 9.50 -9.67 19.03
CA ARG A 84 9.73 -8.74 17.91
C ARG A 84 9.99 -7.32 18.44
N PRO A 85 11.16 -7.09 19.07
CA PRO A 85 11.52 -5.76 19.58
C PRO A 85 11.44 -4.69 18.48
N GLY A 86 10.90 -3.53 18.83
CA GLY A 86 10.72 -2.41 17.90
C GLY A 86 9.49 -2.50 17.00
N PHE A 87 8.67 -3.56 17.14
CA PHE A 87 7.32 -3.59 16.58
C PHE A 87 6.34 -2.93 17.55
N TYR A 88 5.49 -2.05 17.02
CA TYR A 88 4.43 -1.40 17.79
C TYR A 88 3.11 -1.42 17.02
N PHE A 89 2.01 -1.65 17.74
CA PHE A 89 0.66 -1.64 17.24
C PHE A 89 -0.18 -0.65 18.05
N ILE A 90 -0.87 0.24 17.36
CA ILE A 90 -1.74 1.27 17.95
C ILE A 90 -3.17 1.06 17.42
N PRO A 91 -4.05 0.38 18.18
CA PRO A 91 -5.40 0.08 17.72
C PRO A 91 -6.26 1.35 17.70
N GLY A 92 -6.98 1.57 16.60
CA GLY A 92 -7.84 2.74 16.44
C GLY A 92 -7.12 4.07 16.61
N ALA A 93 -5.85 4.16 16.19
CA ALA A 93 -4.99 5.34 16.31
C ALA A 93 -5.55 6.60 15.62
N LEU A 94 -6.35 6.42 14.58
CA LEU A 94 -6.90 7.53 13.80
C LEU A 94 -8.40 7.72 14.07
N THR A 95 -8.79 8.97 14.31
CA THR A 95 -10.20 9.38 14.45
C THR A 95 -10.97 9.15 13.15
N LEU A 96 -12.30 9.07 13.22
CA LEU A 96 -13.13 8.92 12.02
C LEU A 96 -12.92 10.06 11.01
N ASP A 97 -12.75 11.30 11.48
CA ASP A 97 -12.50 12.45 10.61
C ASP A 97 -11.14 12.36 9.90
N GLU A 98 -10.11 11.92 10.61
CA GLU A 98 -8.80 11.64 10.01
C GLU A 98 -8.92 10.52 8.98
N GLN A 99 -9.61 9.43 9.30
CA GLN A 99 -9.83 8.32 8.37
C GLN A 99 -10.56 8.80 7.10
N CYS A 100 -11.67 9.52 7.23
CA CYS A 100 -12.41 10.06 6.09
C CYS A 100 -11.56 11.04 5.25
N THR A 101 -10.73 11.84 5.91
CA THR A 101 -9.82 12.77 5.24
C THR A 101 -8.78 12.01 4.42
N TRP A 102 -8.07 11.05 5.01
CA TRP A 102 -7.00 10.34 4.31
C TRP A 102 -7.50 9.37 3.25
N ILE A 103 -8.68 8.77 3.43
CA ILE A 103 -9.34 8.01 2.36
C ILE A 103 -9.65 8.91 1.15
N ARG A 104 -10.18 10.12 1.40
CA ARG A 104 -10.47 11.08 0.32
C ARG A 104 -9.19 11.51 -0.38
N GLU A 105 -8.18 11.94 0.38
CA GLU A 105 -6.88 12.35 -0.17
C GLU A 105 -6.21 11.22 -0.96
N GLY A 106 -6.25 9.99 -0.44
CA GLY A 106 -5.76 8.79 -1.09
C GLY A 106 -6.42 8.52 -2.44
N LEU A 107 -7.73 8.71 -2.56
CA LEU A 107 -8.42 8.45 -3.83
C LEU A 107 -8.37 9.63 -4.80
N THR A 108 -8.20 10.86 -4.32
CA THR A 108 -8.37 12.08 -5.13
C THR A 108 -7.08 12.82 -5.42
N ASN A 109 -6.22 13.05 -4.44
CA ASN A 109 -5.04 13.93 -4.56
C ASN A 109 -3.73 13.15 -4.67
N PHE A 110 -3.57 12.08 -3.89
CA PHE A 110 -2.33 11.29 -3.88
C PHE A 110 -1.96 10.68 -5.26
N PRO A 111 -2.91 10.18 -6.07
CA PRO A 111 -2.59 9.64 -7.39
C PRO A 111 -2.47 10.72 -8.49
N GLN A 112 -2.60 12.01 -8.17
CA GLN A 112 -2.47 13.07 -9.17
C GLN A 112 -1.00 13.27 -9.57
N PRO A 113 -0.71 13.49 -10.86
CA PRO A 113 0.62 13.89 -11.30
C PRO A 113 1.13 15.15 -10.56
N PRO A 114 2.44 15.29 -10.33
CA PRO A 114 3.54 14.43 -10.77
C PRO A 114 3.73 13.12 -9.97
N ASN A 115 2.91 12.85 -8.94
CA ASN A 115 3.00 11.57 -8.23
C ASN A 115 2.78 10.41 -9.21
N ARG A 116 3.51 9.33 -9.01
CA ARG A 116 3.41 8.15 -9.87
C ARG A 116 2.39 7.16 -9.31
N THR A 117 1.82 6.39 -10.21
CA THR A 117 0.92 5.27 -9.95
C THR A 117 1.32 4.08 -10.81
N ASN A 118 0.73 2.91 -10.53
CA ASN A 118 0.92 1.73 -11.37
C ASN A 118 0.46 1.92 -12.83
N HIS A 119 -0.39 2.92 -13.11
CA HIS A 119 -0.86 3.20 -14.47
C HIS A 119 0.18 3.91 -15.33
N ASN A 120 1.15 4.61 -14.72
CA ASN A 120 2.12 5.42 -15.45
C ASN A 120 2.92 4.64 -16.49
N VAL A 121 3.21 3.36 -16.24
CA VAL A 121 3.98 2.50 -17.15
C VAL A 121 3.29 2.30 -18.49
N ILE A 122 1.96 2.23 -18.50
CA ILE A 122 1.17 1.91 -19.70
C ILE A 122 0.55 3.18 -20.31
N TYR A 123 0.06 4.07 -19.46
CA TYR A 123 -0.80 5.19 -19.86
C TYR A 123 -0.15 6.56 -19.69
N GLY A 124 1.02 6.62 -19.05
CA GLY A 124 1.56 7.88 -18.57
C GLY A 124 0.76 8.46 -17.38
N PRO A 125 1.00 9.73 -17.02
CA PRO A 125 0.32 10.38 -15.90
C PRO A 125 -1.19 10.52 -16.17
N ILE A 126 -2.03 10.13 -15.20
CA ILE A 126 -3.49 10.23 -15.30
C ILE A 126 -4.00 11.23 -14.27
N SER A 127 -4.60 12.32 -14.74
CA SER A 127 -5.21 13.34 -13.85
C SER A 127 -6.69 13.06 -13.61
N ASN A 128 -7.20 13.42 -12.44
CA ASN A 128 -8.63 13.40 -12.09
C ASN A 128 -9.33 12.03 -12.26
N LEU A 129 -8.58 10.92 -12.11
CA LEU A 129 -9.10 9.56 -12.34
C LEU A 129 -10.37 9.25 -11.51
N PHE A 130 -10.39 9.63 -10.24
CA PHE A 130 -11.55 9.39 -9.37
C PHE A 130 -12.80 10.16 -9.83
N VAL A 131 -12.63 11.43 -10.21
CA VAL A 131 -13.72 12.28 -10.72
C VAL A 131 -14.23 11.72 -12.05
N ALA A 132 -13.32 11.39 -12.97
CA ALA A 132 -13.66 10.79 -14.25
C ALA A 132 -14.43 9.45 -14.08
N ALA A 133 -14.03 8.62 -13.12
CA ALA A 133 -14.73 7.38 -12.81
C ALA A 133 -16.15 7.63 -12.27
N LYS A 134 -16.33 8.65 -11.43
CA LYS A 134 -17.65 9.05 -10.91
C LYS A 134 -18.57 9.60 -12.00
N GLU A 135 -18.00 10.31 -12.96
CA GLU A 135 -18.71 10.91 -14.10
C GLU A 135 -18.98 9.89 -15.23
N GLY A 136 -18.47 8.65 -15.13
CA GLY A 136 -18.68 7.63 -16.16
C GLY A 136 -17.83 7.84 -17.42
N LYS A 137 -16.77 8.66 -17.34
CA LYS A 137 -15.90 8.98 -18.48
C LYS A 137 -15.09 7.77 -18.96
N VAL A 138 -14.69 7.85 -20.23
CA VAL A 138 -13.88 6.86 -20.91
C VAL A 138 -12.52 7.46 -21.26
N PHE A 139 -11.44 6.73 -20.95
CA PHE A 139 -10.08 7.09 -21.31
C PHE A 139 -9.79 6.60 -22.72
N VAL A 140 -9.52 7.52 -23.64
CA VAL A 140 -9.40 7.26 -25.08
C VAL A 140 -7.99 7.58 -25.55
N GLU A 141 -7.42 6.66 -26.34
CA GLU A 141 -6.16 6.86 -27.04
C GLU A 141 -6.35 7.83 -28.22
N GLU A 142 -5.58 8.91 -28.25
CA GLU A 142 -5.53 9.85 -29.37
C GLU A 142 -4.49 9.39 -30.39
N GLU A 143 -4.86 9.40 -31.66
CA GLU A 143 -3.91 9.18 -32.75
C GLU A 143 -2.92 10.36 -32.80
N ARG A 144 -1.62 10.07 -32.97
CA ARG A 144 -0.64 11.12 -33.23
C ARG A 144 -0.99 11.75 -34.58
N SER A 145 -1.46 12.99 -34.57
CA SER A 145 -1.61 13.77 -35.79
C SER A 145 -0.22 14.10 -36.34
N ASP A 146 0.19 13.42 -37.40
CA ASP A 146 1.47 13.61 -38.10
C ASP A 146 1.46 14.88 -38.99
N ASN A 147 0.88 15.98 -38.48
CA ASN A 147 0.81 17.27 -39.16
C ASN A 147 1.64 18.30 -38.41
N GLY A 148 2.97 18.22 -38.59
CA GLY A 148 3.92 19.22 -38.12
C GLY A 148 5.17 19.18 -38.98
N LEU A 149 5.21 20.05 -40.00
CA LEU A 149 6.38 20.36 -40.80
C LEU A 149 7.60 20.67 -39.92
N ASP A 150 8.75 20.10 -40.29
CA ASP A 150 10.14 20.45 -39.95
C ASP A 150 10.37 21.47 -38.82
N SER A 151 10.90 21.00 -37.69
CA SER A 151 11.77 21.78 -36.81
C SER A 151 12.73 20.84 -36.07
N GLU A 152 14.02 21.17 -36.12
CA GLU A 152 15.19 20.36 -35.75
C GLU A 152 15.17 19.67 -34.36
N PRO A 153 15.93 18.58 -34.18
CA PRO A 153 15.98 17.85 -32.92
C PRO A 153 16.90 18.55 -31.92
N THR A 154 16.36 19.41 -31.05
CA THR A 154 17.05 19.77 -29.81
C THR A 154 16.94 18.61 -28.83
N ALA A 155 18.09 18.00 -28.50
CA ALA A 155 18.23 16.93 -27.52
C ALA A 155 17.88 17.45 -26.10
N SER A 156 16.60 17.37 -25.75
CA SER A 156 16.13 17.35 -24.38
C SER A 156 15.18 16.16 -24.24
N VAL A 157 15.57 15.19 -23.40
CA VAL A 157 14.76 14.02 -23.07
C VAL A 157 13.50 14.51 -22.34
N SER A 158 12.45 14.79 -23.11
CA SER A 158 11.16 15.25 -22.60
C SER A 158 10.22 14.06 -22.43
N ASN A 159 9.40 14.12 -21.37
CA ASN A 159 8.34 13.17 -21.00
C ASN A 159 7.25 13.05 -22.10
N GLY A 160 7.58 12.42 -23.22
CA GLY A 160 6.87 12.55 -24.50
C GLY A 160 5.60 11.71 -24.72
N ASP A 161 4.94 11.18 -23.69
CA ASP A 161 3.73 10.35 -23.89
C ASP A 161 2.48 10.78 -23.10
N SER A 162 2.55 11.88 -22.32
CA SER A 162 1.38 12.40 -21.59
C SER A 162 0.22 12.89 -22.49
N HIS A 163 0.45 13.04 -23.80
CA HIS A 163 -0.54 13.55 -24.73
C HIS A 163 -1.34 12.47 -25.46
N ARG A 164 -1.01 11.19 -25.24
CA ARG A 164 -1.63 10.09 -25.99
C ARG A 164 -3.01 9.69 -25.47
N TRP A 165 -3.38 10.02 -24.24
CA TRP A 165 -4.64 9.57 -23.65
C TRP A 165 -5.40 10.69 -22.95
N LYS A 166 -6.72 10.76 -23.17
CA LYS A 166 -7.59 11.75 -22.52
C LYS A 166 -8.95 11.17 -22.14
N PHE A 167 -9.58 11.74 -21.12
CA PHE A 167 -10.94 11.39 -20.73
C PHE A 167 -11.97 12.11 -21.61
N TYR A 168 -12.96 11.37 -22.07
CA TYR A 168 -14.11 11.84 -22.84
C TYR A 168 -15.41 11.32 -22.24
N GLU A 169 -16.51 12.02 -22.51
CA GLU A 169 -17.84 11.47 -22.31
C GLU A 169 -18.06 10.25 -23.24
N GLU A 170 -18.90 9.31 -22.82
CA GLU A 170 -19.06 8.03 -23.51
C GLU A 170 -19.61 8.18 -24.94
N ASP A 171 -20.52 9.13 -25.15
CA ASP A 171 -21.10 9.47 -26.44
C ASP A 171 -20.06 10.05 -27.42
N ILE A 172 -19.20 10.95 -26.93
CA ILE A 172 -18.08 11.51 -27.69
C ILE A 172 -17.08 10.39 -28.05
N ALA A 173 -16.78 9.50 -27.11
CA ALA A 173 -15.88 8.37 -27.36
C ALA A 173 -16.42 7.44 -28.46
N ARG A 174 -17.74 7.18 -28.50
CA ARG A 174 -18.39 6.36 -29.55
C ARG A 174 -18.33 7.00 -30.94
N SER A 175 -18.38 8.33 -31.01
CA SER A 175 -18.29 9.06 -32.29
C SER A 175 -16.90 9.04 -32.94
N ARG A 176 -15.84 8.71 -32.19
CA ARG A 176 -14.44 8.73 -32.69
C ARG A 176 -14.03 7.49 -33.50
N GLY A 177 -14.98 6.64 -33.87
CA GLY A 177 -14.74 5.48 -34.74
C GLY A 177 -14.12 4.28 -34.04
N LYS A 178 -14.14 3.12 -34.71
CA LYS A 178 -13.74 1.81 -34.14
C LYS A 178 -12.23 1.61 -33.94
N THR A 179 -11.37 2.56 -34.34
CA THR A 179 -9.91 2.39 -34.35
C THR A 179 -9.23 2.79 -33.04
N CYS A 180 -9.86 3.63 -32.21
CA CYS A 180 -9.26 4.11 -30.96
C CYS A 180 -9.41 3.11 -29.81
N LYS A 181 -8.31 2.80 -29.09
CA LYS A 181 -8.39 2.02 -27.85
C LYS A 181 -9.07 2.84 -26.76
N THR A 182 -9.94 2.20 -25.99
CA THR A 182 -10.68 2.84 -24.91
C THR A 182 -10.65 2.01 -23.64
N VAL A 183 -10.65 2.69 -22.49
CA VAL A 183 -10.72 2.06 -21.16
C VAL A 183 -11.65 2.89 -20.27
N PRO A 184 -12.71 2.32 -19.67
CA PRO A 184 -13.54 3.07 -18.73
C PRO A 184 -12.74 3.56 -17.52
N ALA A 185 -12.97 4.79 -17.07
CA ALA A 185 -12.29 5.36 -15.91
C ALA A 185 -12.52 4.53 -14.64
N SER A 186 -13.71 3.96 -14.47
CA SER A 186 -14.04 3.04 -13.37
C SER A 186 -13.18 1.78 -13.35
N VAL A 187 -12.77 1.27 -14.53
CA VAL A 187 -11.86 0.13 -14.65
C VAL A 187 -10.45 0.52 -14.24
N LEU A 188 -9.97 1.70 -14.66
CA LEU A 188 -8.67 2.23 -14.26
C LEU A 188 -8.62 2.48 -12.74
N LEU A 189 -9.66 3.10 -12.16
CA LEU A 189 -9.75 3.33 -10.72
C LEU A 189 -9.72 2.01 -9.94
N ARG A 190 -10.50 1.00 -10.38
CA ARG A 190 -10.48 -0.34 -9.77
C ARG A 190 -9.13 -1.06 -9.91
N LYS A 191 -8.35 -0.71 -10.92
CA LYS A 191 -6.99 -1.24 -11.18
C LYS A 191 -5.88 -0.37 -10.60
N LEU A 192 -6.19 0.70 -9.87
CA LEU A 192 -5.19 1.42 -9.08
C LEU A 192 -4.67 0.48 -8.00
N ARG A 193 -3.34 0.43 -7.83
CA ARG A 193 -2.65 -0.50 -6.91
C ARG A 193 -1.67 0.20 -6.01
N TRP A 194 -1.00 1.22 -6.52
CA TRP A 194 -0.16 2.07 -5.69
C TRP A 194 -0.11 3.50 -6.21
N SER A 195 0.22 4.44 -5.31
CA SER A 195 0.68 5.79 -5.64
C SER A 195 1.80 6.22 -4.70
N THR A 196 2.75 7.01 -5.17
CA THR A 196 3.94 7.44 -4.42
C THR A 196 3.90 8.94 -4.10
N LEU A 197 4.23 9.32 -2.87
CA LEU A 197 4.32 10.70 -2.40
C LEU A 197 5.76 11.00 -1.95
N GLY A 198 6.22 12.25 -2.12
CA GLY A 198 7.60 12.59 -1.78
C GLY A 198 8.58 11.89 -2.73
N LEU A 199 9.71 11.43 -2.21
CA LEU A 199 10.71 10.70 -3.01
C LEU A 199 10.07 9.49 -3.69
N GLN A 200 10.32 9.36 -5.00
CA GLN A 200 9.66 8.35 -5.83
C GLN A 200 10.43 7.04 -5.77
N PHE A 201 9.74 5.97 -5.39
CA PHE A 201 10.30 4.63 -5.44
C PHE A 201 10.26 4.08 -6.88
N ASP A 202 11.41 3.69 -7.40
CA ASP A 202 11.55 2.99 -8.68
C ASP A 202 11.60 1.48 -8.44
N TRP A 203 10.48 0.81 -8.72
CA TRP A 203 10.36 -0.64 -8.58
C TRP A 203 11.28 -1.44 -9.51
N SER A 204 11.65 -0.89 -10.67
CA SER A 204 12.52 -1.58 -11.62
C SER A 204 13.97 -1.60 -11.14
N ASN A 205 14.44 -0.47 -10.60
CA ASN A 205 15.80 -0.32 -10.09
C ASN A 205 15.92 -0.61 -8.59
N ARG A 206 14.79 -0.85 -7.89
CA ARG A 206 14.68 -0.93 -6.43
C ARG A 206 15.49 0.18 -5.74
N ASN A 207 15.12 1.43 -5.97
CA ASN A 207 15.74 2.57 -5.29
C ASN A 207 14.79 3.77 -5.21
N TYR A 208 15.17 4.76 -4.40
CA TYR A 208 14.53 6.08 -4.40
C TYR A 208 15.18 6.98 -5.45
N ALA A 209 14.44 7.28 -6.52
CA ALA A 209 14.93 8.08 -7.63
C ALA A 209 14.69 9.57 -7.36
N VAL A 210 15.67 10.22 -6.73
CA VAL A 210 15.63 11.65 -6.35
C VAL A 210 15.40 12.58 -7.56
N SER A 211 15.82 12.15 -8.76
CA SER A 211 15.66 12.91 -10.01
C SER A 211 14.23 12.90 -10.57
N LEU A 212 13.37 11.95 -10.15
CA LEU A 212 12.00 11.91 -10.66
C LEU A 212 11.18 13.07 -10.09
N PRO A 213 10.38 13.76 -10.92
CA PRO A 213 9.48 14.81 -10.44
C PRO A 213 8.53 14.29 -9.38
N HIS A 214 8.38 15.04 -8.28
CA HIS A 214 7.47 14.69 -7.21
C HIS A 214 7.02 15.91 -6.42
N ASN A 215 5.82 15.79 -5.84
CA ASN A 215 5.34 16.75 -4.86
C ASN A 215 5.90 16.39 -3.47
N LYS A 216 6.05 17.41 -2.62
CA LYS A 216 6.26 17.18 -1.19
C LYS A 216 5.07 16.42 -0.61
N ILE A 217 5.33 15.57 0.37
CA ILE A 217 4.27 14.96 1.18
C ILE A 217 3.46 16.08 1.84
N PRO A 218 2.11 16.02 1.82
CA PRO A 218 1.28 17.05 2.42
C PRO A 218 1.63 17.29 3.89
N ASN A 219 1.78 18.56 4.29
CA ASN A 219 2.20 18.92 5.65
C ASN A 219 1.33 18.30 6.75
N ALA A 220 0.02 18.18 6.52
CA ALA A 220 -0.89 17.53 7.46
C ALA A 220 -0.57 16.03 7.62
N LEU A 221 -0.20 15.34 6.54
CA LEU A 221 0.21 13.94 6.59
C LEU A 221 1.58 13.80 7.27
N CYS A 222 2.51 14.73 7.01
CA CYS A 222 3.79 14.75 7.71
C CYS A 222 3.62 14.90 9.22
N ARG A 223 2.74 15.80 9.68
CA ARG A 223 2.44 15.98 11.11
C ARG A 223 1.80 14.73 11.72
N LEU A 224 0.89 14.10 10.98
CA LEU A 224 0.27 12.85 11.44
C LEU A 224 1.32 11.74 11.57
N ALA A 225 2.15 11.53 10.56
CA ALA A 225 3.20 10.51 10.58
C ALA A 225 4.22 10.77 11.68
N LYS A 226 4.60 12.04 11.91
CA LYS A 226 5.43 12.46 13.04
C LYS A 226 4.83 12.05 14.38
N ARG A 227 3.57 12.44 14.63
CA ARG A 227 2.85 12.09 15.87
C ARG A 227 2.80 10.57 16.05
N MET A 228 2.43 9.83 15.01
CA MET A 228 2.35 8.38 15.09
C MET A 228 3.71 7.70 15.31
N ALA A 229 4.81 8.29 14.84
CA ALA A 229 6.16 7.75 15.01
C ALA A 229 6.73 7.97 16.42
N GLU A 230 6.20 8.91 17.22
CA GLU A 230 6.73 9.29 18.55
C GLU A 230 7.10 8.09 19.44
N PRO A 231 6.28 7.03 19.57
CA PRO A 231 6.61 5.87 20.40
C PRO A 231 7.86 5.09 19.98
N ALA A 232 8.25 5.22 18.73
CA ALA A 232 9.32 4.47 18.10
C ALA A 232 10.56 5.33 17.80
N MET A 233 10.55 6.60 18.19
CA MET A 233 11.65 7.54 17.96
C MET A 233 12.56 7.68 19.20
N PRO A 234 13.88 7.80 19.02
CA PRO A 234 14.77 8.20 20.10
C PRO A 234 14.40 9.56 20.70
N ILE A 235 14.61 9.73 22.01
CA ILE A 235 14.37 10.98 22.71
C ILE A 235 15.22 12.09 22.10
N GLY A 236 14.60 13.21 21.74
CA GLY A 236 15.27 14.38 21.16
C GLY A 236 15.42 14.33 19.64
N GLU A 237 14.97 13.24 18.99
CA GLU A 237 14.93 13.14 17.53
C GLU A 237 13.53 13.38 16.97
N GLU A 238 13.48 13.91 15.75
CA GLU A 238 12.23 14.15 15.03
C GLU A 238 12.13 13.21 13.82
N PHE A 239 11.00 12.54 13.67
CA PHE A 239 10.71 11.77 12.47
C PHE A 239 10.48 12.71 11.27
N ARG A 240 11.09 12.43 10.13
CA ARG A 240 10.91 13.25 8.91
C ARG A 240 10.50 12.34 7.76
N PRO A 241 9.20 12.25 7.43
CA PRO A 241 8.76 11.46 6.29
C PRO A 241 9.21 12.15 5.00
N GLU A 242 10.02 11.45 4.21
CA GLU A 242 10.53 11.93 2.92
C GLU A 242 9.89 11.19 1.73
N ALA A 243 9.44 9.96 1.96
CA ALA A 243 8.72 9.12 1.01
C ALA A 243 7.47 8.51 1.66
N ALA A 244 6.43 8.29 0.87
CA ALA A 244 5.30 7.45 1.27
C ALA A 244 4.74 6.68 0.07
N ILE A 245 4.34 5.44 0.31
CA ILE A 245 3.67 4.57 -0.66
C ILE A 245 2.25 4.33 -0.16
N VAL A 246 1.28 4.63 -1.01
CA VAL A 246 -0.14 4.36 -0.75
C VAL A 246 -0.51 3.13 -1.54
N ASN A 247 -0.86 2.04 -0.86
CA ASN A 247 -1.25 0.78 -1.50
C ASN A 247 -2.79 0.64 -1.50
N TYR A 248 -3.35 0.26 -2.65
CA TYR A 248 -4.79 0.08 -2.84
C TYR A 248 -5.10 -1.40 -3.07
N PHE A 249 -5.90 -1.98 -2.16
CA PHE A 249 -6.26 -3.39 -2.19
C PHE A 249 -7.75 -3.57 -2.46
N GLY A 250 -8.08 -4.35 -3.48
CA GLY A 250 -9.40 -4.91 -3.69
C GLY A 250 -9.59 -6.23 -2.92
N SER A 251 -10.82 -6.72 -2.87
CA SER A 251 -11.12 -8.02 -2.26
C SER A 251 -10.32 -9.14 -2.92
N GLY A 252 -9.51 -9.85 -2.13
CA GLY A 252 -8.68 -10.96 -2.58
C GLY A 252 -7.32 -10.54 -3.14
N ASP A 253 -7.01 -9.25 -3.21
CA ASP A 253 -5.64 -8.80 -3.45
C ASP A 253 -4.76 -9.18 -2.25
N THR A 254 -3.48 -9.47 -2.52
CA THR A 254 -2.50 -9.89 -1.51
C THR A 254 -1.17 -9.18 -1.76
N LEU A 255 -0.47 -8.82 -0.70
CA LEU A 255 0.94 -8.44 -0.75
C LEU A 255 1.76 -9.61 -0.18
N GLY A 256 2.75 -10.08 -0.94
CA GLY A 256 3.57 -11.21 -0.53
C GLY A 256 4.68 -10.79 0.44
N GLY A 257 5.18 -11.76 1.21
CA GLY A 257 6.23 -11.53 2.21
C GLY A 257 7.49 -10.86 1.66
N HIS A 258 7.77 -9.65 2.14
CA HIS A 258 8.84 -8.77 1.67
C HIS A 258 9.53 -8.06 2.83
N LEU A 259 10.58 -7.31 2.49
CA LEU A 259 11.33 -6.47 3.40
C LEU A 259 11.44 -5.08 2.77
N ASP A 260 11.26 -4.05 3.59
CA ASP A 260 11.46 -2.66 3.22
C ASP A 260 12.90 -2.25 3.56
N ASP A 261 13.79 -2.48 2.59
CA ASP A 261 15.25 -2.47 2.75
C ASP A 261 15.97 -1.35 1.98
N MET A 262 15.21 -0.42 1.40
CA MET A 262 15.73 0.53 0.41
C MET A 262 15.96 1.94 0.95
N GLU A 263 15.50 2.26 2.16
CA GLU A 263 15.86 3.50 2.85
C GLU A 263 17.32 3.49 3.29
N ALA A 264 17.99 4.64 3.20
CA ALA A 264 19.38 4.79 3.61
C ALA A 264 19.56 4.77 5.14
N ASP A 265 18.57 5.28 5.89
CA ASP A 265 18.61 5.37 7.35
C ASP A 265 17.61 4.40 7.97
N TRP A 266 18.12 3.28 8.49
CA TRP A 266 17.34 2.22 9.14
C TRP A 266 17.02 2.54 10.61
N SER A 267 17.58 3.61 11.18
CA SER A 267 17.25 4.03 12.54
C SER A 267 15.82 4.58 12.65
N LYS A 268 15.22 4.98 11.52
CA LYS A 268 13.88 5.58 11.48
C LYS A 268 12.79 4.51 11.29
N PRO A 269 11.65 4.64 11.99
CA PRO A 269 10.56 3.70 11.89
C PRO A 269 9.88 3.75 10.51
N ILE A 270 9.25 2.64 10.13
CA ILE A 270 8.17 2.64 9.14
C ILE A 270 6.87 2.94 9.87
N VAL A 271 6.11 3.91 9.37
CA VAL A 271 4.76 4.24 9.88
C VAL A 271 3.74 3.74 8.86
N SER A 272 3.01 2.68 9.20
CA SER A 272 1.97 2.10 8.36
C SER A 272 0.59 2.41 8.91
N MET A 273 -0.28 3.01 8.10
CA MET A 273 -1.64 3.42 8.47
C MET A 273 -2.66 2.67 7.62
N SER A 274 -3.64 2.03 8.27
CA SER A 274 -4.63 1.19 7.59
C SER A 274 -6.01 1.87 7.52
N PHE A 275 -6.68 1.77 6.37
CA PHE A 275 -8.00 2.36 6.14
C PHE A 275 -8.94 1.39 5.41
N GLY A 276 -10.22 1.38 5.77
CA GLY A 276 -11.25 0.62 5.09
C GLY A 276 -11.39 -0.82 5.58
N CYS A 277 -11.39 -1.78 4.66
CA CYS A 277 -11.66 -3.18 4.97
C CYS A 277 -10.59 -3.79 5.89
N LYS A 278 -11.00 -4.68 6.79
CA LYS A 278 -10.10 -5.44 7.66
C LYS A 278 -9.19 -6.35 6.83
N ALA A 279 -7.89 -6.35 7.13
CA ALA A 279 -6.88 -7.23 6.55
C ALA A 279 -6.23 -8.13 7.62
N ILE A 280 -5.49 -9.14 7.17
CA ILE A 280 -4.58 -9.93 8.02
C ILE A 280 -3.16 -9.50 7.66
N PHE A 281 -2.41 -9.05 8.66
CA PHE A 281 -1.00 -8.71 8.56
C PHE A 281 -0.17 -9.82 9.19
N LEU A 282 0.92 -10.17 8.54
CA LEU A 282 1.85 -11.19 9.00
C LEU A 282 3.17 -10.52 9.37
N LEU A 283 3.62 -10.67 10.60
CA LEU A 283 4.94 -10.20 11.02
C LEU A 283 5.86 -11.41 11.24
N GLY A 284 6.73 -11.65 10.28
CA GLY A 284 7.79 -12.65 10.31
C GLY A 284 8.95 -12.27 11.22
N GLY A 285 10.07 -12.97 11.06
CA GLY A 285 11.36 -12.59 11.62
C GLY A 285 12.34 -12.13 10.53
N LYS A 286 13.64 -12.19 10.82
CA LYS A 286 14.71 -11.78 9.88
C LYS A 286 14.90 -12.77 8.73
N SER A 287 14.26 -13.94 8.79
CA SER A 287 14.22 -14.95 7.74
C SER A 287 12.78 -15.33 7.40
N ARG A 288 12.54 -15.70 6.14
CA ARG A 288 11.24 -16.29 5.71
C ARG A 288 10.92 -17.62 6.42
N GLN A 289 11.92 -18.25 7.05
CA GLN A 289 11.73 -19.47 7.84
C GLN A 289 11.22 -19.20 9.25
N ASP A 290 11.28 -17.96 9.72
CA ASP A 290 10.74 -17.58 11.02
C ASP A 290 9.21 -17.56 10.92
N GLU A 291 8.54 -18.25 11.85
CA GLU A 291 7.08 -18.31 11.87
C GLU A 291 6.51 -16.90 12.10
N PRO A 292 5.63 -16.41 11.20
CA PRO A 292 5.07 -15.08 11.36
C PRO A 292 3.91 -15.08 12.35
N VAL A 293 3.79 -13.98 13.07
CA VAL A 293 2.62 -13.68 13.92
C VAL A 293 1.54 -13.04 13.05
N ALA A 294 0.36 -13.63 13.03
CA ALA A 294 -0.79 -13.09 12.30
C ALA A 294 -1.62 -12.16 13.19
N MET A 295 -2.03 -11.01 12.64
CA MET A 295 -2.86 -10.04 13.36
C MET A 295 -3.86 -9.35 12.44
N PHE A 296 -4.97 -8.90 13.01
CA PHE A 296 -5.94 -8.07 12.26
C PHE A 296 -5.44 -6.63 12.12
N LEU A 297 -5.51 -6.09 10.91
CA LEU A 297 -5.45 -4.65 10.64
C LEU A 297 -6.84 -4.13 10.30
N ARG A 298 -7.35 -3.16 11.06
CA ARG A 298 -8.63 -2.50 10.83
C ARG A 298 -8.43 -1.06 10.39
N SER A 299 -9.52 -0.45 9.92
CA SER A 299 -9.54 0.97 9.61
C SER A 299 -9.19 1.80 10.85
N GLY A 300 -8.18 2.67 10.70
CA GLY A 300 -7.64 3.52 11.75
C GLY A 300 -6.53 2.90 12.58
N ASP A 301 -6.17 1.63 12.38
CA ASP A 301 -5.02 1.02 13.05
C ASP A 301 -3.71 1.54 12.46
N VAL A 302 -2.69 1.67 13.32
CA VAL A 302 -1.33 2.05 12.95
C VAL A 302 -0.35 1.00 13.43
N VAL A 303 0.59 0.64 12.55
CA VAL A 303 1.72 -0.23 12.83
C VAL A 303 3.01 0.57 12.67
N LEU A 304 3.92 0.42 13.63
CA LEU A 304 5.28 0.94 13.55
C LEU A 304 6.27 -0.22 13.52
N MET A 305 7.26 -0.13 12.63
CA MET A 305 8.39 -1.05 12.60
C MET A 305 9.68 -0.25 12.73
N ALA A 306 10.35 -0.37 13.87
CA ALA A 306 11.60 0.30 14.22
C ALA A 306 12.62 -0.72 14.71
N GLY A 307 13.90 -0.33 14.77
CA GLY A 307 14.97 -1.21 15.28
C GLY A 307 14.93 -2.58 14.61
N GLU A 308 14.93 -3.66 15.40
CA GLU A 308 14.95 -5.03 14.86
C GLU A 308 13.71 -5.38 14.02
N ALA A 309 12.55 -4.76 14.28
CA ALA A 309 11.35 -5.00 13.48
C ALA A 309 11.47 -4.47 12.04
N ARG A 310 12.36 -3.51 11.76
CA ARG A 310 12.69 -3.07 10.38
C ARG A 310 13.28 -4.19 9.55
N GLU A 311 13.93 -5.17 10.19
CA GLU A 311 14.56 -6.32 9.53
C GLU A 311 13.60 -7.50 9.35
N CYS A 312 12.34 -7.36 9.79
CA CYS A 312 11.38 -8.46 9.76
C CYS A 312 10.62 -8.53 8.42
N PHE A 313 10.51 -9.75 7.88
CA PHE A 313 9.62 -10.02 6.76
C PHE A 313 8.17 -9.76 7.15
N HIS A 314 7.39 -9.18 6.24
CA HIS A 314 5.97 -8.91 6.44
C HIS A 314 5.17 -8.90 5.13
#